data_AF-A0A418AFY8-F1
#
_entry.id   AF-A0A418AFY8-F1
#
_cell.length_a   1.000
_cell.length_b   1.000
_cell.length_c   1.000
_cell.angle_alpha   90.00
_cell.angle_beta   90.00
_cell.angle_gamma   90.00
#
_symmetry.space_group_name_H-M   'P 1'
#
loop_
_entity.id
_entity.type
_entity.pdbx_description
1 polymer ?
#
loop_
_entity_poly.entity_id
_entity_poly.type
_entity_poly.pdbx_seq_one_letter_code
_entity_poly.pdbx_strand_id
1 'polypeptide(L)'
;MKKSKGPTADEKQRVLDAHLRGDDWSLVAQHTGMSCGTAWRVVNSGRTTLLPRGGVRTGQKKVTAEIRDALEKYLDENCQYTLRKMKSFIEADFNGTNISVQTISRHILGMLYTRVTVVLPPSKGPNFQVQCAVSAEQGLVCNKLERGSIKMEQNAEFIEDVYQLVKRSDTWRDHFAGKCIVIVLDNAPAHSQTESRVVQHDDMSLLRLGPYSLMLNPIESCFSVFKARV
;
A
#
# COMPACT_ATOMS: atom_id res chain seq x y z
N MET A 1 3.51 19.39 41.25
CA MET A 1 2.14 19.92 41.45
C MET A 1 1.22 19.33 40.37
N LYS A 2 0.22 18.52 40.74
CA LYS A 2 -0.80 18.02 39.79
C LYS A 2 -1.60 19.21 39.27
N LYS A 3 -1.56 19.50 37.96
CA LYS A 3 -2.48 20.47 37.34
C LYS A 3 -3.91 19.96 37.56
N SER A 4 -4.74 20.69 38.30
CA SER A 4 -6.14 20.29 38.48
C SER A 4 -6.84 20.30 37.13
N LYS A 5 -7.43 19.17 36.76
CA LYS A 5 -8.28 19.05 35.56
C LYS A 5 -9.49 19.98 35.79
N GLY A 6 -9.83 20.83 34.82
CA GLY A 6 -10.97 21.74 34.96
C GLY A 6 -12.30 20.98 35.09
N PRO A 7 -13.38 21.62 35.58
CA PRO A 7 -14.66 20.98 35.80
C PRO A 7 -15.24 20.41 34.50
N THR A 8 -15.77 19.19 34.59
CA THR A 8 -16.40 18.44 33.50
C THR A 8 -17.76 19.03 33.10
N ALA A 9 -18.26 18.65 31.92
CA ALA A 9 -19.55 19.13 31.44
C ALA A 9 -20.70 18.72 32.38
N ASP A 10 -20.64 17.51 32.93
CA ASP A 10 -21.66 16.98 33.83
C ASP A 10 -21.67 17.71 35.18
N GLU A 11 -20.50 18.05 35.74
CA GLU A 11 -20.40 18.86 36.97
C GLU A 11 -20.99 20.26 36.77
N LYS A 12 -20.78 20.86 35.59
CA LYS A 12 -21.42 22.12 35.23
C LYS A 12 -22.93 21.97 35.06
N GLN A 13 -23.39 20.88 34.45
CA GLN A 13 -24.80 20.59 34.27
C GLN A 13 -25.52 20.45 35.61
N ARG A 14 -24.96 19.70 36.56
CA ARG A 14 -25.53 19.54 37.92
C ARG A 14 -25.71 20.87 38.65
N VAL A 15 -24.75 21.78 38.51
CA VAL A 15 -24.84 23.12 39.11
C VAL A 15 -25.88 23.99 38.40
N LEU A 16 -26.00 23.87 37.08
CA LEU A 16 -27.05 24.56 36.32
C LEU A 16 -28.45 24.03 36.68
N ASP A 17 -28.61 22.71 36.78
CA ASP A 17 -29.88 22.06 37.12
C ASP A 17 -30.32 22.38 38.57
N ALA A 18 -29.39 22.54 39.50
CA ALA A 18 -29.68 23.01 40.85
C ALA A 18 -30.21 24.45 40.84
N HIS A 19 -29.58 25.33 40.04
CA HIS A 19 -30.05 26.70 39.89
C HIS A 19 -31.45 26.79 39.25
N LEU A 20 -31.72 25.98 38.21
CA LEU A 20 -33.02 25.93 37.55
C LEU A 20 -34.15 25.41 38.45
N ARG A 21 -33.83 24.54 39.41
CA ARG A 21 -34.77 24.04 40.42
C ARG A 21 -34.99 25.00 41.60
N GLY A 22 -34.23 26.10 41.67
CA GLY A 22 -34.27 27.04 42.79
C GLY A 22 -33.49 26.58 44.03
N ASP A 23 -32.67 25.52 43.91
CA ASP A 23 -31.84 24.99 44.98
C ASP A 23 -30.54 25.82 45.16
N ASP A 24 -29.84 25.61 46.28
CA ASP A 24 -28.54 26.23 46.53
C ASP A 24 -27.44 25.62 45.65
N TRP A 25 -27.32 26.18 44.44
CA TRP A 25 -26.29 25.84 43.46
C TRP A 25 -24.85 26.07 43.96
N SER A 26 -24.65 26.92 44.97
CA SER A 26 -23.33 27.21 45.53
C SER A 26 -22.80 26.04 46.36
N LEU A 27 -23.69 25.36 47.09
CA LEU A 27 -23.39 24.14 47.83
C LEU A 27 -23.09 22.98 46.87
N VAL A 28 -23.86 22.85 45.78
CA VAL A 28 -23.60 21.86 44.72
C VAL A 28 -22.24 22.10 44.04
N ALA A 29 -21.83 23.35 43.86
CA ALA A 29 -20.50 23.70 43.36
C ALA A 29 -19.37 23.29 44.32
N GLN A 30 -19.55 23.45 45.64
CA GLN A 30 -18.57 23.02 46.64
C GLN A 30 -18.40 21.49 46.66
N HIS A 31 -19.51 20.74 46.61
CA HIS A 31 -19.47 19.28 46.58
C HIS A 31 -18.86 18.70 45.29
N THR A 32 -18.98 19.42 44.17
CA THR A 32 -18.35 19.05 42.89
C THR A 32 -16.91 19.55 42.75
N GLY A 33 -16.35 20.24 43.76
CA GLY A 33 -15.00 20.78 43.70
C GLY A 33 -14.82 21.92 42.69
N MET A 34 -15.93 22.55 42.25
CA MET A 34 -15.92 23.64 41.29
C MET A 34 -15.78 24.99 42.01
N SER A 35 -14.85 25.84 41.54
CA SER A 35 -14.71 27.17 42.12
C SER A 35 -15.99 28.00 41.94
N CYS A 36 -16.36 28.76 42.96
CA CYS A 36 -17.57 29.59 42.96
C CYS A 36 -17.64 30.53 41.75
N GLY A 37 -16.52 31.15 41.35
CA GLY A 37 -16.47 31.99 40.15
C GLY A 37 -16.69 31.24 38.83
N THR A 38 -16.42 29.93 38.78
CA THR A 38 -16.74 29.09 37.60
C THR A 38 -18.20 28.66 37.62
N ALA A 39 -18.71 28.26 38.79
CA ALA A 39 -20.12 27.93 38.99
C ALA A 39 -21.03 29.11 38.63
N TRP A 40 -20.69 30.32 39.09
CA TRP A 40 -21.42 31.54 38.74
C TRP A 40 -21.41 31.80 37.23
N ARG A 41 -20.28 31.62 36.54
CA ARG A 41 -20.24 31.74 35.07
C ARG A 41 -21.14 30.72 34.37
N VAL A 42 -21.22 29.49 34.87
CA VAL A 42 -22.09 28.45 34.31
C VAL A 42 -23.56 28.83 34.49
N VAL A 43 -23.95 29.24 35.70
CA VAL A 43 -25.31 29.69 36.01
C VAL A 43 -25.70 30.91 35.18
N ASN A 44 -24.83 31.93 35.13
CA ASN A 44 -25.09 33.18 34.42
C ASN A 44 -25.11 33.03 32.88
N SER A 45 -24.28 32.14 32.32
CA SER A 45 -24.23 31.94 30.86
C SER A 45 -25.09 30.79 30.35
N GLY A 46 -25.59 29.92 31.24
CA GLY A 46 -26.28 28.67 30.90
C GLY A 46 -25.41 27.63 30.18
N ARG A 47 -24.09 27.86 30.05
CA ARG A 47 -23.20 26.99 29.23
C ARG A 47 -22.50 25.94 30.07
N THR A 48 -22.85 24.68 29.80
CA THR A 48 -22.26 23.50 30.45
C THR A 48 -21.25 22.80 29.55
N THR A 49 -21.30 23.02 28.23
CA THR A 49 -20.37 22.43 27.27
C THR A 49 -18.94 22.96 27.41
N LEU A 50 -17.97 22.06 27.16
CA LEU A 50 -16.56 22.42 27.10
C LEU A 50 -16.21 22.85 25.68
N LEU A 51 -15.90 24.15 25.52
CA LEU A 51 -15.46 24.67 24.23
C LEU A 51 -13.99 24.28 23.95
N PRO A 52 -13.64 24.07 22.67
CA PRO A 52 -12.25 23.90 22.27
C PRO A 52 -11.39 25.07 22.75
N ARG A 53 -10.21 24.78 23.29
CA ARG A 53 -9.28 25.82 23.75
C ARG A 53 -8.40 26.25 22.59
N GLY A 54 -8.45 27.54 22.27
CA GLY A 54 -7.67 28.12 21.18
C GLY A 54 -8.17 27.68 19.80
N GLY A 55 -7.52 28.20 18.77
CA GLY A 55 -7.87 27.92 17.38
C GLY A 55 -6.97 28.69 16.42
N VAL A 56 -6.90 28.19 15.19
CA VAL A 56 -6.20 28.89 14.10
C VAL A 56 -7.03 30.11 13.71
N ARG A 57 -6.44 31.30 13.77
CA ARG A 57 -7.09 32.51 13.26
C ARG A 57 -7.15 32.43 11.73
N THR A 58 -8.35 32.48 11.16
CA THR A 58 -8.58 32.25 9.73
C THR A 58 -7.74 33.17 8.84
N GLY A 59 -7.55 34.45 9.21
CA GLY A 59 -6.71 35.39 8.47
C GLY A 59 -5.19 35.17 8.60
N GLN A 60 -4.74 34.26 9.47
CA GLN A 60 -3.31 33.89 9.60
C GLN A 60 -3.00 32.52 8.99
N LYS A 61 -3.99 31.87 8.36
CA LYS A 61 -3.83 30.54 7.76
C LYS A 61 -3.11 30.66 6.41
N LYS A 62 -1.81 30.33 6.39
CA LYS A 62 -0.99 30.36 5.18
C LYS A 62 -1.36 29.31 4.13
N VAL A 63 -2.00 28.21 4.53
CA VAL A 63 -2.44 27.14 3.61
C VAL A 63 -3.95 27.24 3.47
N THR A 64 -4.37 27.91 2.40
CA THR A 64 -5.78 28.06 2.03
C THR A 64 -6.34 26.76 1.46
N ALA A 65 -7.65 26.69 1.21
CA ALA A 65 -8.26 25.57 0.51
C ALA A 65 -7.69 25.45 -0.91
N GLU A 66 -7.55 26.57 -1.61
CA GLU A 66 -6.99 26.65 -2.97
C GLU A 66 -5.59 26.03 -3.08
N ILE A 67 -4.72 26.27 -2.08
CA ILE A 67 -3.38 25.66 -2.06
C ILE A 67 -3.45 24.15 -1.86
N ARG A 68 -4.43 23.65 -1.10
CA ARG A 68 -4.64 22.19 -0.94
C ARG A 68 -5.13 21.58 -2.25
N ASP A 69 -6.06 22.24 -2.92
CA ASP A 69 -6.61 21.78 -4.20
C ASP A 69 -5.52 21.78 -5.28
N ALA A 70 -4.63 22.79 -5.27
CA ALA A 70 -3.45 22.82 -6.15
C ALA A 70 -2.47 21.69 -5.83
N LEU A 71 -2.21 21.40 -4.55
CA LEU A 71 -1.36 20.27 -4.14
C LEU A 71 -1.94 18.93 -4.60
N GLU A 72 -3.25 18.74 -4.53
CA GLU A 72 -3.96 17.57 -5.03
C GLU A 72 -3.74 17.42 -6.54
N LYS A 73 -4.02 18.49 -7.29
CA LYS A 73 -3.83 18.54 -8.73
C LYS A 73 -2.41 18.19 -9.15
N TYR A 74 -1.39 18.73 -8.49
CA TYR A 74 0.01 18.39 -8.83
C TYR A 74 0.34 16.92 -8.59
N LEU A 75 -0.24 16.30 -7.55
CA LEU A 75 -0.02 14.87 -7.25
C LEU A 75 -0.74 13.96 -8.24
N ASP A 76 -1.94 14.35 -8.67
CA ASP A 76 -2.73 13.60 -9.64
C ASP A 76 -2.10 13.68 -11.04
N GLU A 77 -1.51 14.82 -11.40
CA GLU A 77 -0.76 14.98 -12.65
C GLU A 77 0.56 14.20 -12.63
N ASN A 78 1.32 14.27 -11.52
CA ASN A 78 2.56 13.51 -11.37
C ASN A 78 2.90 13.26 -9.89
N CYS A 79 2.68 12.02 -9.47
CA CYS A 79 2.96 11.55 -8.10
C CYS A 79 4.46 11.44 -7.76
N GLN A 80 5.36 11.64 -8.73
CA GLN A 80 6.82 11.61 -8.53
C GLN A 80 7.41 12.97 -8.17
N TYR A 81 6.62 14.06 -8.16
CA TYR A 81 7.14 15.37 -7.80
C TYR A 81 7.69 15.38 -6.38
N THR A 82 8.91 15.92 -6.25
CA THR A 82 9.49 16.14 -4.92
C THR A 82 8.79 17.30 -4.23
N LEU A 83 8.75 17.26 -2.89
CA LEU A 83 8.18 18.35 -2.11
C LEU A 83 8.85 19.72 -2.36
N ARG A 84 10.14 19.72 -2.75
CA ARG A 84 10.83 20.96 -3.16
C ARG A 84 10.27 21.49 -4.48
N LYS A 85 9.98 20.61 -5.43
CA LYS A 85 9.40 21.00 -6.72
C LYS A 85 7.99 21.54 -6.54
N MET A 86 7.17 20.86 -5.72
CA MET A 86 5.83 21.33 -5.36
C MET A 86 5.87 22.69 -4.64
N LYS A 87 6.89 22.93 -3.79
CA LYS A 87 7.11 24.24 -3.20
C LYS A 87 7.33 25.33 -4.26
N SER A 88 8.18 25.07 -5.25
CA SER A 88 8.43 26.02 -6.34
C SER A 88 7.18 26.28 -7.18
N PHE A 89 6.29 25.29 -7.37
CA PHE A 89 5.01 25.49 -8.05
C PHE A 89 4.08 26.38 -7.23
N ILE A 90 3.97 26.16 -5.91
CA ILE A 90 3.18 27.03 -5.05
C ILE A 90 3.72 28.47 -5.04
N GLU A 91 5.04 28.65 -4.99
CA GLU A 91 5.66 29.98 -5.04
C GLU A 91 5.40 30.70 -6.36
N ALA A 92 5.23 29.97 -7.47
CA ALA A 92 4.91 30.53 -8.79
C ALA A 92 3.41 30.82 -8.95
N ASP A 93 2.54 29.93 -8.48
CA ASP A 93 1.09 30.02 -8.67
C ASP A 93 0.42 30.94 -7.63
N PHE A 94 1.00 31.07 -6.43
CA PHE A 94 0.45 31.85 -5.33
C PHE A 94 1.47 32.90 -4.82
N ASN A 95 1.50 34.05 -5.50
CA ASN A 95 2.37 35.18 -5.13
C ASN A 95 2.23 35.57 -3.64
N GLY A 96 3.38 35.66 -2.95
CA GLY A 96 3.45 36.04 -1.53
C GLY A 96 3.31 34.88 -0.53
N THR A 97 3.10 33.66 -1.00
CA THR A 97 2.96 32.49 -0.13
C THR A 97 4.25 31.70 0.01
N ASN A 98 5.00 31.95 1.08
CA ASN A 98 6.18 31.14 1.42
C ASN A 98 5.80 30.04 2.42
N ILE A 99 5.78 28.80 1.93
CA ILE A 99 5.48 27.60 2.70
C ILE A 99 6.73 26.72 2.78
N SER A 100 7.02 26.19 3.98
CA SER A 100 8.12 25.25 4.17
C SER A 100 7.78 23.87 3.60
N VAL A 101 8.80 23.15 3.14
CA VAL A 101 8.68 21.75 2.66
C VAL A 101 7.99 20.85 3.70
N GLN A 102 8.26 21.06 4.99
CA GLN A 102 7.64 20.32 6.09
C GLN A 102 6.13 20.62 6.21
N THR A 103 5.70 21.83 5.86
CA THR A 103 4.28 22.19 5.89
C THR A 103 3.54 21.53 4.75
N ILE A 104 4.11 21.54 3.54
CA ILE A 104 3.60 20.79 2.38
C ILE A 104 3.46 19.31 2.75
N SER A 105 4.52 18.70 3.31
CA SER A 105 4.50 17.30 3.75
C SER A 105 3.37 17.00 4.73
N ARG A 106 3.18 17.84 5.76
CA ARG A 106 2.09 17.66 6.73
C ARG A 106 0.71 17.75 6.09
N HIS A 107 0.51 18.65 5.13
CA HIS A 107 -0.78 18.78 4.44
C HIS A 107 -1.05 17.59 3.52
N ILE A 108 -0.05 17.12 2.77
CA ILE A 108 -0.15 15.91 1.94
C ILE A 108 -0.50 14.69 2.82
N LEU A 109 0.17 14.52 3.95
CA LEU A 109 -0.16 13.46 4.92
C LEU A 109 -1.57 13.62 5.48
N GLY A 110 -2.00 14.85 5.79
CA GLY A 110 -3.37 15.15 6.24
C GLY A 110 -4.43 14.93 5.17
N MET A 111 -4.04 14.91 3.88
CA MET A 111 -4.86 14.52 2.73
C MET A 111 -4.78 13.02 2.44
N LEU A 112 -4.18 12.23 3.34
CA LEU A 112 -4.04 10.77 3.24
C LEU A 112 -3.12 10.27 2.11
N TYR A 113 -2.31 11.15 1.52
CA TYR A 113 -1.27 10.73 0.59
C TYR A 113 -0.06 10.20 1.34
N THR A 114 0.44 9.03 0.91
CA THR A 114 1.63 8.40 1.48
C THR A 114 2.65 8.12 0.38
N ARG A 115 3.94 8.28 0.69
CA ARG A 115 5.02 7.94 -0.24
C ARG A 115 5.24 6.43 -0.25
N VAL A 116 5.00 5.79 -1.39
CA VAL A 116 5.43 4.41 -1.64
C VAL A 116 6.90 4.44 -2.07
N THR A 117 7.74 3.61 -1.44
CA THR A 117 9.16 3.48 -1.79
C THR A 117 9.44 2.03 -2.15
N VAL A 118 10.01 1.80 -3.33
CA VAL A 118 10.46 0.48 -3.77
C VAL A 118 11.95 0.38 -3.44
N VAL A 119 12.30 -0.49 -2.50
CA VAL A 119 13.70 -0.80 -2.19
C VAL A 119 14.12 -1.97 -3.07
N LEU A 120 15.11 -1.75 -3.94
CA LEU A 120 15.68 -2.80 -4.77
C LEU A 120 16.87 -3.45 -4.04
N PRO A 121 16.97 -4.78 -4.02
CA PRO A 121 18.15 -5.45 -3.48
C PRO A 121 19.38 -5.14 -4.35
N PRO A 122 20.60 -5.23 -3.78
CA PRO A 122 21.83 -5.08 -4.54
C PRO A 122 21.90 -6.12 -5.67
N SER A 123 22.19 -5.66 -6.88
CA SER A 123 22.12 -6.47 -8.11
C SER A 123 23.38 -7.30 -8.40
N LYS A 124 24.42 -7.21 -7.55
CA LYS A 124 25.70 -7.88 -7.75
C LYS A 124 25.88 -9.00 -6.72
N GLY A 125 25.43 -10.19 -7.09
CA GLY A 125 25.66 -11.44 -6.36
C GLY A 125 25.89 -12.59 -7.34
N PRO A 126 26.31 -13.77 -6.86
CA PRO A 126 26.41 -14.96 -7.69
C PRO A 126 25.06 -15.29 -8.34
N ASN A 127 25.04 -15.48 -9.67
CA ASN A 127 23.83 -15.79 -10.41
C ASN A 127 23.39 -17.23 -10.10
N PHE A 128 22.28 -17.37 -9.38
CA PHE A 128 21.56 -18.63 -9.20
C PHE A 128 20.26 -18.56 -9.99
N GLN A 129 20.10 -19.43 -10.97
CA GLN A 129 18.94 -19.46 -11.84
C GLN A 129 18.09 -20.70 -11.55
N VAL A 130 16.78 -20.52 -11.61
CA VAL A 130 15.79 -21.57 -11.34
C VAL A 130 14.92 -21.70 -12.58
N GLN A 131 14.91 -22.90 -13.18
CA GLN A 131 13.90 -23.28 -14.17
C GLN A 131 12.81 -24.07 -13.47
N CYS A 132 11.57 -23.83 -13.88
CA CYS A 132 10.42 -24.44 -13.24
C CYS A 132 9.32 -24.63 -14.30
N ALA A 133 8.53 -25.68 -14.16
CA ALA A 133 7.34 -25.94 -14.96
C ALA A 133 6.18 -26.29 -14.02
N VAL A 134 5.03 -25.68 -14.25
CA VAL A 134 3.85 -25.84 -13.41
C VAL A 134 2.63 -26.19 -14.24
N SER A 135 1.73 -26.98 -13.66
CA SER A 135 0.46 -27.38 -14.24
C SER A 135 -0.66 -27.15 -13.21
N ALA A 136 -1.85 -26.78 -13.67
CA ALA A 136 -2.99 -26.55 -12.80
C ALA A 136 -3.39 -27.82 -12.01
N GLU A 137 -3.29 -28.99 -12.65
CA GLU A 137 -3.72 -30.27 -12.07
C GLU A 137 -2.63 -30.92 -11.20
N GLN A 138 -1.36 -30.74 -11.56
CA GLN A 138 -0.22 -31.41 -10.90
C GLN A 138 0.57 -30.48 -9.96
N GLY A 139 0.33 -29.17 -10.01
CA GLY A 139 1.17 -28.19 -9.33
C GLY A 139 2.56 -28.11 -9.97
N LEU A 140 3.60 -28.24 -9.16
CA LEU A 140 5.00 -28.21 -9.61
C LEU A 140 5.39 -29.51 -10.32
N VAL A 141 5.60 -29.47 -11.63
CA VAL A 141 5.93 -30.65 -12.45
C VAL A 141 7.43 -30.92 -12.45
N CYS A 142 8.24 -29.88 -12.69
CA CYS A 142 9.68 -30.00 -12.77
C CYS A 142 10.34 -28.72 -12.26
N ASN A 143 11.49 -28.86 -11.61
CA ASN A 143 12.36 -27.74 -11.26
C ASN A 143 13.83 -28.13 -11.45
N LYS A 144 14.63 -27.20 -11.93
CA LYS A 144 16.09 -27.33 -12.02
C LYS A 144 16.76 -26.08 -11.48
N LEU A 145 17.87 -26.29 -10.81
CA LEU A 145 18.68 -25.25 -10.19
C LEU A 145 20.02 -25.20 -10.90
N GLU A 146 20.34 -24.06 -11.51
CA GLU A 146 21.58 -23.88 -12.25
C GLU A 146 22.38 -22.70 -11.70
N ARG A 147 23.71 -22.89 -11.61
CA ARG A 147 24.64 -21.79 -11.32
C ARG A 147 25.11 -21.19 -12.63
N GLY A 148 25.00 -19.87 -12.77
CA GLY A 148 25.31 -19.16 -14.01
C GLY A 148 24.07 -18.92 -14.87
N SER A 149 24.29 -18.78 -16.18
CA SER A 149 23.23 -18.48 -17.15
C SER A 149 22.74 -19.74 -17.85
N ILE A 150 21.42 -19.90 -17.91
CA ILE A 150 20.74 -20.94 -18.70
C ILE A 150 20.92 -20.63 -20.18
N LYS A 151 21.50 -21.58 -20.90
CA LYS A 151 21.62 -21.54 -22.37
C LYS A 151 20.40 -22.14 -23.04
N MET A 152 20.27 -21.87 -24.34
CA MET A 152 19.14 -22.35 -25.14
C MET A 152 19.09 -23.88 -25.24
N GLU A 153 20.24 -24.57 -25.27
CA GLU A 153 20.31 -26.03 -25.28
C GLU A 153 19.77 -26.63 -23.98
N GLN A 154 20.19 -26.09 -22.83
CA GLN A 154 19.71 -26.51 -21.50
C GLN A 154 18.20 -26.30 -21.35
N ASN A 155 17.68 -25.22 -21.93
CA ASN A 155 16.24 -24.98 -21.97
C ASN A 155 15.48 -26.02 -22.81
N ALA A 156 16.04 -26.43 -23.96
CA ALA A 156 15.43 -27.48 -24.79
C ALA A 156 15.43 -28.84 -24.07
N GLU A 157 16.53 -29.20 -23.41
CA GLU A 157 16.62 -30.40 -22.56
C GLU A 157 15.61 -30.34 -21.39
N PHE A 158 15.45 -29.17 -20.77
CA PHE A 158 14.46 -28.99 -19.70
C PHE A 158 13.03 -29.23 -20.19
N ILE A 159 12.68 -28.81 -21.40
CA ILE A 159 11.35 -29.03 -21.97
C ILE A 159 11.09 -30.51 -22.25
N GLU A 160 12.10 -31.23 -22.75
CA GLU A 160 12.00 -32.68 -22.92
C GLU A 160 11.78 -33.38 -21.57
N ASP A 161 12.53 -32.99 -20.53
CA ASP A 161 12.32 -33.53 -19.19
C ASP A 161 10.92 -33.26 -18.66
N VAL A 162 10.39 -32.05 -18.88
CA VAL A 162 9.00 -31.71 -18.52
C VAL A 162 8.03 -32.62 -19.26
N TYR A 163 8.17 -32.80 -20.56
CA TYR A 163 7.31 -33.66 -21.37
C TYR A 163 7.31 -35.11 -20.84
N GLN A 164 8.50 -35.68 -20.59
CA GLN A 164 8.64 -37.04 -20.07
C GLN A 164 8.05 -37.18 -18.66
N LEU A 165 8.23 -36.18 -17.78
CA LEU A 165 7.66 -36.19 -16.44
C LEU A 165 6.13 -36.10 -16.46
N VAL A 166 5.55 -35.26 -17.33
CA VAL A 166 4.10 -35.19 -17.52
C VAL A 166 3.55 -36.53 -17.98
N LYS A 167 4.16 -37.18 -18.98
CA LYS A 167 3.74 -38.49 -19.48
C LYS A 167 3.80 -39.60 -18.44
N ARG A 168 4.76 -39.55 -17.53
CA ARG A 168 4.94 -40.53 -16.44
C ARG A 168 3.99 -40.31 -15.26
N SER A 169 3.44 -39.10 -15.11
CA SER A 169 2.55 -38.76 -14.01
C SER A 169 1.25 -39.56 -14.03
N ASP A 170 0.80 -40.02 -12.86
CA ASP A 170 -0.45 -40.79 -12.70
C ASP A 170 -1.66 -39.97 -13.17
N THR A 171 -1.72 -38.70 -12.79
CA THR A 171 -2.80 -37.79 -13.20
C THR A 171 -2.92 -37.67 -14.72
N TRP A 172 -1.80 -37.70 -15.46
CA TRP A 172 -1.82 -37.70 -16.91
C TRP A 172 -2.35 -39.03 -17.46
N ARG A 173 -1.82 -40.14 -16.94
CA ARG A 173 -2.22 -41.50 -17.36
C ARG A 173 -3.71 -41.76 -17.15
N ASP A 174 -4.27 -41.24 -16.06
CA ASP A 174 -5.65 -41.50 -15.67
C ASP A 174 -6.66 -40.58 -16.39
N HIS A 175 -6.31 -39.31 -16.63
CA HIS A 175 -7.30 -38.30 -17.07
C HIS A 175 -6.99 -37.65 -18.43
N PHE A 176 -5.75 -37.76 -18.92
CA PHE A 176 -5.28 -37.02 -20.08
C PHE A 176 -4.54 -37.88 -21.13
N ALA A 177 -4.49 -39.20 -20.94
CA ALA A 177 -3.92 -40.12 -21.91
C ALA A 177 -4.51 -39.91 -23.32
N GLY A 178 -3.64 -39.77 -24.31
CA GLY A 178 -4.01 -39.51 -25.71
C GLY A 178 -4.34 -38.05 -26.06
N LYS A 179 -4.30 -37.11 -25.12
CA LYS A 179 -4.42 -35.67 -25.41
C LYS A 179 -3.06 -35.04 -25.75
N CYS A 180 -3.10 -33.89 -26.41
CA CYS A 180 -1.92 -33.08 -26.69
C CYS A 180 -1.47 -32.31 -25.43
N ILE A 181 -0.16 -32.35 -25.14
CA ILE A 181 0.48 -31.56 -24.08
C ILE A 181 0.82 -30.18 -24.63
N VAL A 182 0.28 -29.14 -24.00
CA VAL A 182 0.59 -27.76 -24.37
C VAL A 182 1.55 -27.16 -23.35
N ILE A 183 2.75 -26.77 -23.78
CA ILE A 183 3.75 -26.10 -22.96
C ILE A 183 3.74 -24.61 -23.31
N VAL A 184 3.46 -23.79 -22.32
CA VAL A 184 3.41 -22.32 -22.47
C VAL A 184 4.70 -21.71 -21.94
N LEU A 185 5.37 -20.92 -22.78
CA LEU A 185 6.65 -20.28 -22.48
C LEU A 185 6.48 -18.75 -22.44
N ASP A 186 7.27 -18.10 -21.60
CA ASP A 186 7.43 -16.65 -21.66
C ASP A 186 8.42 -16.24 -22.78
N ASN A 187 8.70 -14.95 -22.88
CA ASN A 187 9.59 -14.41 -23.92
C ASN A 187 11.02 -14.15 -23.43
N ALA A 188 11.51 -14.91 -22.44
CA ALA A 188 12.87 -14.80 -21.96
C ALA A 188 13.90 -15.09 -23.09
N PRO A 189 15.09 -14.46 -23.07
CA PRO A 189 16.12 -14.69 -24.10
C PRO A 189 16.51 -16.16 -24.28
N ALA A 190 16.54 -16.93 -23.19
CA ALA A 190 16.81 -18.38 -23.19
C ALA A 190 15.77 -19.17 -23.99
N HIS A 191 14.59 -18.60 -24.24
CA HIS A 191 13.52 -19.26 -24.98
C HIS A 191 13.49 -18.92 -26.47
N SER A 192 14.23 -17.92 -26.95
CA SER A 192 14.11 -17.34 -28.30
C SER A 192 14.20 -18.32 -29.49
N GLN A 193 14.77 -19.52 -29.31
CA GLN A 193 14.91 -20.56 -30.34
C GLN A 193 14.42 -21.93 -29.85
N THR A 194 13.50 -21.95 -28.90
CA THR A 194 13.07 -23.20 -28.27
C THR A 194 12.38 -24.12 -29.26
N GLU A 195 11.51 -23.59 -30.11
CA GLU A 195 10.72 -24.34 -31.06
C GLU A 195 11.57 -25.10 -32.09
N SER A 196 12.75 -24.57 -32.44
CA SER A 196 13.66 -25.22 -33.38
C SER A 196 14.62 -26.22 -32.73
N ARG A 197 14.77 -26.18 -31.39
CA ARG A 197 15.75 -26.97 -30.64
C ARG A 197 15.13 -28.11 -29.84
N VAL A 198 13.85 -27.99 -29.50
CA VAL A 198 13.10 -29.00 -28.75
C VAL A 198 12.80 -30.20 -29.64
N VAL A 199 12.88 -31.39 -29.04
CA VAL A 199 12.46 -32.66 -29.65
C VAL A 199 10.97 -32.56 -29.98
N GLN A 200 10.63 -32.74 -31.26
CA GLN A 200 9.23 -32.68 -31.69
C GLN A 200 8.52 -33.97 -31.31
N HIS A 201 7.34 -33.84 -30.71
CA HIS A 201 6.43 -34.95 -30.43
C HIS A 201 5.08 -34.64 -31.08
N ASP A 202 4.44 -35.65 -31.67
CA ASP A 202 3.17 -35.48 -32.40
C ASP A 202 2.02 -34.98 -31.51
N ASP A 203 2.13 -35.22 -30.20
CA ASP A 203 1.17 -34.85 -29.17
C ASP A 203 1.74 -33.81 -28.18
N MET A 204 2.64 -32.95 -28.67
CA MET A 204 3.13 -31.77 -27.95
C MET A 204 2.96 -30.50 -28.78
N SER A 205 2.61 -29.40 -28.14
CA SER A 205 2.53 -28.08 -28.76
C SER A 205 3.14 -27.01 -27.86
N LEU A 206 3.92 -26.11 -28.47
CA LEU A 206 4.54 -24.98 -27.78
C LEU A 206 3.75 -23.71 -28.05
N LEU A 207 3.39 -22.98 -26.99
CA LEU A 207 2.76 -21.67 -27.08
C LEU A 207 3.63 -20.61 -26.41
N ARG A 208 3.57 -19.38 -26.93
CA ARG A 208 4.21 -18.22 -26.31
C ARG A 208 3.18 -17.28 -25.73
N LEU A 209 3.49 -16.73 -24.57
CA LEU A 209 2.74 -15.62 -24.01
C LEU A 209 2.97 -14.34 -24.83
N GLY A 210 1.99 -13.45 -24.82
CA GLY A 210 2.15 -12.11 -25.37
C GLY A 210 3.27 -11.34 -24.65
N PRO A 211 3.90 -10.35 -25.30
CA PRO A 211 4.87 -9.48 -24.64
C PRO A 211 4.30 -8.88 -23.35
N TYR A 212 5.12 -8.79 -22.31
CA TYR A 212 4.78 -8.18 -21.01
C TYR A 212 3.55 -8.78 -20.31
N SER A 213 3.18 -10.02 -20.62
CA SER A 213 1.98 -10.68 -20.08
C SER A 213 2.26 -11.48 -18.79
N LEU A 214 2.99 -10.87 -17.84
CA LEU A 214 3.36 -11.49 -16.56
C LEU A 214 2.13 -12.03 -15.80
N MET A 215 1.03 -11.27 -15.82
CA MET A 215 -0.22 -11.62 -15.14
C MET A 215 -0.91 -12.87 -15.72
N LEU A 216 -0.54 -13.26 -16.95
CA LEU A 216 -1.05 -14.45 -17.61
C LEU A 216 -0.10 -15.65 -17.46
N ASN A 217 1.02 -15.49 -16.76
CA ASN A 217 1.99 -16.55 -16.52
C ASN A 217 1.80 -17.12 -15.09
N PRO A 218 1.11 -18.27 -14.91
CA PRO A 218 0.79 -18.78 -13.57
C PRO A 218 2.03 -19.06 -12.72
N ILE A 219 3.16 -19.36 -13.35
CA ILE A 219 4.42 -19.65 -12.66
C ILE A 219 4.96 -18.46 -11.86
N GLU A 220 4.55 -17.24 -12.22
CA GLU A 220 4.95 -16.02 -11.49
C GLU A 220 4.40 -16.02 -10.07
N SER A 221 3.21 -16.61 -9.87
CA SER A 221 2.67 -16.82 -8.52
C SER A 221 3.53 -17.79 -7.71
N CYS A 222 4.00 -18.87 -8.34
CA CYS A 222 4.91 -19.82 -7.70
C CYS A 222 6.26 -19.17 -7.34
N PHE A 223 6.84 -18.39 -8.26
CA PHE A 223 8.09 -17.67 -7.99
C PHE A 223 7.93 -16.56 -6.96
N SER A 224 6.77 -15.90 -6.88
CA SER A 224 6.46 -14.93 -5.83
C SER A 224 6.52 -15.58 -4.44
N VAL A 225 5.86 -16.73 -4.27
CA VAL A 225 5.89 -17.49 -3.00
C VAL A 225 7.30 -18.01 -2.68
N PHE A 226 8.03 -18.47 -3.69
CA PHE A 226 9.42 -18.92 -3.52
C PHE A 226 10.31 -17.77 -3.04
N LYS A 227 10.30 -16.63 -3.74
CA LYS A 227 11.10 -15.45 -3.43
C LYS A 227 10.75 -14.83 -2.06
N ALA A 228 9.52 -14.97 -1.59
CA ALA A 228 9.12 -14.46 -0.27
C ALA A 228 9.72 -15.26 0.90
N ARG A 229 10.22 -16.47 0.66
CA ARG A 229 10.79 -17.36 1.68
C ARG A 229 12.33 -17.42 1.68
N VAL A 230 12.95 -16.86 0.65
CA VAL A 230 14.41 -16.83 0.45
C VAL A 230 14.92 -15.43 0.77
#